data_AF-A0A1J4WGV6-F1
#
_entry.id   AF-A0A1J4WGV6-F1
#
_cell.length_a   1.000
_cell.length_b   1.000
_cell.length_c   1.000
_cell.angle_alpha   90.00
_cell.angle_beta   90.00
_cell.angle_gamma   90.00
#
_symmetry.space_group_name_H-M   'P 1'
#
loop_
_entity.id
_entity.type
_entity.pdbx_description
1 polymer ?
#
loop_
_entity_poly.entity_id
_entity_poly.type
_entity_poly.pdbx_seq_one_letter_code
_entity_poly.pdbx_strand_id
1 'polypeptide(L)' 'MKVYLNGVEKATYTNNTLSWATNTNCGLQIGRYSTGSSYVFNGVLDDLRIYKEALTQAQIQQHYAYGLPTHQNLAAR' A
#
# COMPACT_ATOMS: atom_id res chain seq x y z
N MET A 1 -3.74 3.36 -12.87
CA MET A 1 -3.27 3.14 -11.48
C MET A 1 -2.69 4.44 -10.95
N LYS A 2 -2.87 4.74 -9.67
CA LYS A 2 -2.28 5.92 -9.03
C LYS A 2 -1.52 5.51 -7.78
N VAL A 3 -0.42 6.21 -7.49
CA VAL A 3 0.37 6.04 -6.27
C VAL A 3 0.38 7.37 -5.52
N TYR A 4 0.09 7.31 -4.22
CA TYR A 4 0.07 8.47 -3.34
C TYR A 4 1.07 8.26 -2.21
N LEU A 5 1.77 9.32 -1.81
CA LEU A 5 2.65 9.35 -0.65
C LEU A 5 2.26 10.53 0.23
N ASN A 6 2.02 10.29 1.51
CA ASN A 6 1.58 11.29 2.49
C ASN A 6 0.34 12.08 2.02
N GLY A 7 -0.62 11.37 1.43
CA GLY A 7 -1.85 11.97 0.91
C GLY A 7 -1.74 12.72 -0.41
N VAL A 8 -0.57 12.74 -1.07
CA VAL A 8 -0.33 13.49 -2.32
C VAL A 8 -0.03 12.53 -3.47
N GLU A 9 -0.65 12.74 -4.65
CA GLU A 9 -0.39 11.94 -5.86
C GLU A 9 1.08 12.10 -6.27
N LYS A 10 1.77 10.97 -6.48
CA LYS A 10 3.18 10.93 -6.93
C LYS A 10 3.34 10.32 -8.31
N ALA A 11 2.44 9.42 -8.69
CA ALA A 11 2.48 8.79 -9.99
C ALA A 11 1.07 8.43 -10.46
N THR A 12 0.88 8.52 -11.76
CA THR A 12 -0.29 8.02 -12.47
C THR A 12 0.17 7.16 -13.64
N TYR A 13 -0.52 6.06 -13.84
CA TYR A 13 -0.37 5.18 -14.98
C TYR A 13 -1.72 5.09 -15.68
N THR A 14 -1.77 5.59 -16.92
CA THR A 14 -3.00 5.82 -17.69
C THR A 14 -3.36 4.67 -18.62
N ASN A 15 -2.49 3.67 -18.78
CA ASN A 15 -2.80 2.50 -19.58
C ASN A 15 -3.83 1.64 -18.82
N ASN A 16 -4.98 1.42 -19.45
CA ASN A 16 -6.10 0.67 -18.89
C ASN A 16 -5.96 -0.85 -19.05
N THR A 17 -4.89 -1.34 -19.67
CA THR A 17 -4.63 -2.77 -19.78
C THR A 17 -3.87 -3.24 -18.54
N LEU A 18 -4.60 -3.83 -17.59
CA LEU A 18 -4.01 -4.52 -16.46
C LEU A 18 -3.89 -6.01 -16.76
N SER A 19 -2.67 -6.49 -17.01
CA SER A 19 -2.38 -7.92 -17.07
C SER A 19 -1.98 -8.41 -15.68
N TRP A 20 -2.96 -8.94 -14.94
CA TRP A 20 -2.70 -9.58 -13.64
C TRP A 20 -2.44 -11.06 -13.87
N ALA A 21 -1.19 -11.51 -13.71
CA ALA A 21 -0.92 -12.92 -13.47
C ALA A 21 -1.33 -13.21 -12.02
N THR A 22 -2.59 -13.56 -11.79
CA THR A 22 -3.04 -14.01 -10.47
C THR A 22 -2.37 -15.34 -10.17
N ASN A 23 -1.33 -15.33 -9.32
CA ASN A 23 -0.85 -16.56 -8.73
C ASN A 23 -1.86 -17.00 -7.67
N THR A 24 -2.90 -17.71 -8.09
CA THR A 24 -3.94 -18.24 -7.21
C THR A 24 -3.44 -19.34 -6.27
N ASN A 25 -2.22 -19.85 -6.46
CA ASN A 25 -1.61 -20.88 -5.62
C ASN A 25 -1.01 -20.32 -4.32
N CYS A 26 -1.06 -19.00 -4.11
CA CYS A 26 -0.66 -18.36 -2.87
C CYS A 26 -1.75 -17.38 -2.43
N GLY A 27 -2.20 -17.49 -1.17
CA GLY A 27 -3.12 -16.51 -0.58
C GLY A 27 -2.50 -15.10 -0.48
N LEU A 28 -3.28 -14.14 0.02
CA LEU A 28 -2.79 -12.78 0.28
C LEU A 28 -1.54 -12.81 1.17
N GLN A 29 -0.47 -12.18 0.70
CA GLN A 29 0.77 -12.01 1.45
C GLN A 29 1.01 -10.53 1.76
N ILE A 30 1.44 -10.25 2.98
CA ILE A 30 1.81 -8.92 3.46
C ILE A 30 3.27 -9.00 3.93
N GLY A 31 4.08 -8.01 3.55
CA GLY A 31 5.49 -7.93 3.97
C GLY A 31 6.42 -8.92 3.27
N ARG A 32 5.96 -9.68 2.28
CA ARG A 32 6.80 -10.58 1.49
C ARG A 32 6.20 -10.92 0.13
N TYR A 33 7.03 -11.48 -0.75
CA TYR A 33 6.60 -12.16 -1.99
C TYR A 33 6.85 -13.67 -1.90
N SER A 34 6.08 -14.46 -2.66
CA SER A 34 6.04 -15.92 -2.51
C SER A 34 7.24 -16.62 -3.14
N THR A 35 7.83 -16.06 -4.20
CA THR A 35 8.82 -16.75 -5.04
C THR A 35 10.27 -16.51 -4.59
N GLY A 36 10.56 -16.69 -3.30
CA GLY A 36 11.93 -16.70 -2.79
C GLY A 36 12.10 -15.98 -1.45
N SER A 37 13.13 -16.38 -0.70
CA SER A 37 13.47 -15.84 0.62
C SER A 37 14.01 -14.40 0.58
N SER A 38 14.43 -13.90 -0.58
CA SER A 38 15.02 -12.56 -0.72
C SER A 38 14.00 -11.43 -0.82
N TYR A 39 12.71 -11.73 -0.99
CA TYR A 39 11.66 -10.73 -1.14
C TYR A 39 10.87 -10.55 0.16
N VAL A 40 11.59 -10.18 1.23
CA VAL A 40 11.00 -9.91 2.54
C VAL A 40 11.19 -8.44 2.88
N PHE A 41 10.12 -7.79 3.32
CA PHE A 41 10.18 -6.43 3.84
C PHE A 41 10.72 -6.46 5.27
N ASN A 42 11.85 -5.79 5.49
CA ASN A 42 12.48 -5.68 6.80
C ASN A 42 12.13 -4.31 7.43
N GLY A 43 10.95 -4.23 8.03
CA GLY A 43 10.44 -3.03 8.67
C GLY A 43 9.10 -3.27 9.37
N VAL A 44 8.51 -2.20 9.91
CA VAL A 44 7.20 -2.24 10.56
C VAL A 44 6.12 -1.80 9.57
N LEU A 45 5.02 -2.55 9.53
CA LEU A 45 3.81 -2.20 8.78
C LEU A 45 2.67 -2.02 9.78
N ASP A 46 1.88 -0.97 9.61
CA ASP A 46 0.70 -0.69 10.41
C ASP A 46 -0.41 -0.13 9.52
N ASP A 47 -1.65 -0.16 10.01
CA ASP A 47 -2.81 0.51 9.40
C ASP A 47 -3.15 0.06 7.96
N LEU A 48 -2.85 -1.19 7.62
CA LEU A 48 -3.11 -1.77 6.30
C LEU A 48 -4.61 -1.93 6.02
N ARG A 49 -5.05 -1.45 4.85
CA ARG A 49 -6.45 -1.49 4.41
C ARG A 49 -6.53 -1.87 2.93
N ILE A 50 -7.50 -2.71 2.58
CA ILE A 50 -7.80 -3.12 1.20
C ILE A 50 -9.26 -2.76 0.91
N TYR A 51 -9.50 -2.11 -0.22
CA TYR A 51 -10.82 -1.66 -0.64
C TYR A 51 -11.21 -2.30 -1.96
N LYS A 52 -12.51 -2.55 -2.12
CA LYS A 52 -13.10 -3.06 -3.37
C LYS A 52 -13.22 -1.99 -4.47
N GLU A 53 -13.07 -0.72 -4.10
CA GLU A 53 -13.28 0.44 -4.95
C GLU A 53 -12.10 1.40 -4.86
N ALA A 54 -11.92 2.20 -5.92
CA ALA A 54 -10.90 3.24 -5.93
C ALA A 54 -11.33 4.40 -5.02
N LEU A 55 -10.47 4.74 -4.07
CA LEU A 55 -10.68 5.90 -3.20
C LEU A 55 -10.46 7.21 -3.97
N THR A 56 -11.25 8.21 -3.59
CA THR A 56 -11.05 9.60 -4.01
C THR A 56 -9.85 10.23 -3.30
N GLN A 57 -9.32 11.32 -3.88
CA GLN A 57 -8.23 12.08 -3.26
C GLN A 57 -8.56 12.56 -1.83
N ALA A 58 -9.79 13.01 -1.59
CA ALA A 58 -10.22 13.45 -0.26
C ALA A 58 -10.21 12.30 0.76
N GLN A 59 -10.68 11.10 0.37
CA GLN A 59 -10.64 9.92 1.24
C GLN A 59 -9.21 9.50 1.57
N ILE A 60 -8.29 9.57 0.60
CA ILE A 60 -6.88 9.27 0.82
C ILE A 60 -6.26 10.27 1.82
N GLN A 61 -6.55 11.56 1.68
CA GLN A 61 -6.09 12.59 2.61
C GLN A 61 -6.66 12.38 4.02
N GLN A 62 -7.92 11.99 4.12
CA GLN A 62 -8.55 11.66 5.39
C GLN A 62 -7.90 10.45 6.06
N HIS A 63 -7.60 9.38 5.32
CA HIS A 63 -6.87 8.23 5.85
C HIS A 63 -5.46 8.59 6.33
N TYR A 64 -4.72 9.40 5.57
CA TYR A 64 -3.41 9.90 6.00
C TYR A 64 -3.52 10.70 7.31
N ALA A 65 -4.47 11.63 7.39
CA ALA A 65 -4.69 12.46 8.58
C ALA A 65 -5.06 11.62 9.82
N TYR A 66 -5.82 10.53 9.64
CA TYR A 66 -6.16 9.62 10.73
C TYR A 66 -4.98 8.80 11.26
N GLY A 67 -3.98 8.50 10.42
CA GLY A 67 -2.78 7.78 10.85
C GLY A 67 -1.74 8.66 11.57
N LEU A 68 -1.72 9.97 11.32
CA LEU A 68 -0.72 10.88 11.90
C LEU A 68 -0.61 10.82 13.44
N PRO A 69 -1.70 10.76 14.23
CA PRO A 69 -1.60 10.70 15.68
C PRO A 69 -1.15 9.34 16.22
N THR A 70 -1.39 8.25 15.47
CA THR A 70 -1.11 6.87 15.90
C THR A 70 0.27 6.39 15.45
N HIS A 71 0.82 6.95 14.38
CA HIS A 71 2.15 6.63 13.85
C HIS A 71 3.21 7.44 14.60
N GLN A 72 3.45 7.09 15.87
CA GLN A 72 4.53 7.70 16.64
C GLN A 72 5.86 7.59 15.89
N ASN A 73 6.66 8.64 16.00
CA ASN A 73 7.94 8.81 15.33
C ASN A 73 8.89 7.62 15.60
N LEU A 74 8.87 6.60 14.73
CA LEU A 74 9.73 5.41 14.78
C LEU A 74 11.21 5.74 14.59
N ALA A 75 11.56 7.00 14.32
CA ALA A 75 12.93 7.49 14.20
C ALA A 75 13.63 7.72 15.57
N ALA A 76 12.96 7.48 16.70
CA ALA A 76 13.48 7.76 18.04
C ALA A 76 13.61 6.52 18.95
N ARG A 77 13.69 5.30 18.40
CA ARG A 77 13.97 4.07 19.16
C ARG A 77 15.12 3.29 18.57
#